data_AF-A0A7K5X378-F1
#
_entry.id   AF-A0A7K5X378-F1
#
_cell.length_a   1.000
_cell.length_b   1.000
_cell.length_c   1.000
_cell.angle_alpha   90.00
_cell.angle_beta   90.00
_cell.angle_gamma   90.00
#
_symmetry.space_group_name_H-M   'P 1'
#
loop_
_entity.id
_entity.type
_entity.pdbx_description
1 polymer ?
#
loop_
_entity_poly.entity_id
_entity_poly.type
_entity_poly.pdbx_seq_one_letter_code
_entity_poly.pdbx_strand_id
1 'polypeptide(L)'
;TLTCWDKGPANVTVSWQVEERGAAAVGGRSRRLAEGNVLLLRRLRYEDSGRYSCSVGGRPLRSLRLLVEEPPETPRVSCYRRSHDKDILCEWPQRAKPSPGTRAMLWV
;
A
#
# COMPACT_ATOMS: atom_id res chain seq x y z
N THR A 1 -12.35 -1.27 -0.99
CA THR A 1 -12.89 -0.21 -1.86
C THR A 1 -12.14 1.07 -1.57
N LEU A 2 -12.02 1.97 -2.55
CA LEU A 2 -11.47 3.32 -2.33
C LEU A 2 -12.60 4.34 -2.45
N THR A 3 -12.66 5.31 -1.54
CA THR A 3 -13.69 6.35 -1.51
C THR A 3 -13.03 7.71 -1.72
N CYS A 4 -13.60 8.54 -2.60
CA CYS A 4 -13.02 9.83 -2.95
C CYS A 4 -13.28 10.86 -1.84
N TRP A 5 -14.53 11.01 -1.41
CA TRP A 5 -14.91 11.78 -0.22
C TRP A 5 -15.95 11.06 0.64
N ASP A 6 -15.95 11.34 1.94
CA ASP A 6 -16.89 10.74 2.90
C ASP A 6 -18.24 11.49 2.92
N LYS A 7 -18.21 12.82 2.68
CA LYS A 7 -19.40 13.68 2.56
C LYS A 7 -19.17 14.68 1.42
N GLY A 8 -19.90 14.52 0.33
CA GLY A 8 -19.82 15.42 -0.82
C GLY A 8 -21.11 15.41 -1.63
N PRO A 9 -21.23 16.30 -2.62
CA PRO A 9 -22.47 16.44 -3.35
C PRO A 9 -22.70 15.18 -4.20
N ALA A 10 -23.89 14.59 -4.11
CA ALA A 10 -24.24 13.37 -4.83
C ALA A 10 -24.21 13.55 -6.37
N ASN A 11 -24.37 14.80 -6.84
CA ASN A 11 -24.60 15.13 -8.25
C ASN A 11 -23.30 15.44 -9.01
N VAL A 12 -22.16 14.91 -8.58
CA VAL A 12 -20.86 15.24 -9.16
C VAL A 12 -20.22 14.01 -9.77
N THR A 13 -19.82 14.12 -11.04
CA THR A 13 -19.09 13.07 -11.74
C THR A 13 -17.65 13.04 -11.25
N VAL A 14 -17.33 12.03 -10.44
CA VAL A 14 -15.97 11.73 -9.99
C VAL A 14 -15.32 10.78 -10.99
N SER A 15 -14.09 11.04 -11.40
CA SER A 15 -13.29 10.12 -12.21
C SER A 15 -12.07 9.63 -11.45
N TRP A 16 -11.83 8.32 -11.51
CA TRP A 16 -10.67 7.67 -10.91
C TRP A 16 -9.59 7.39 -11.94
N GLN A 17 -8.34 7.56 -11.52
CA GLN A 17 -7.16 7.23 -12.30
C GLN A 17 -6.07 6.62 -11.42
N VAL A 18 -5.24 5.76 -12.02
CA VAL A 18 -4.02 5.23 -11.39
C VAL A 18 -2.81 5.69 -12.18
N GLU A 19 -1.76 6.05 -11.47
CA GLU A 19 -0.47 6.39 -12.07
C GLU A 19 0.24 5.11 -12.53
N GLU A 20 0.70 5.06 -13.79
CA GLU A 20 1.44 3.90 -14.29
C GLU A 20 2.84 3.84 -13.65
N ARG A 21 3.20 2.65 -13.14
CA ARG A 21 4.55 2.38 -12.65
C ARG A 21 5.53 2.44 -13.83
N GLY A 22 6.50 3.36 -13.75
CA GLY A 22 7.53 3.54 -14.79
C GLY A 22 7.52 4.92 -15.47
N ALA A 23 6.59 5.81 -15.12
CA ALA A 23 6.60 7.18 -15.63
C ALA A 23 7.64 8.07 -14.90
N ALA A 24 8.92 7.77 -15.11
CA ALA A 24 10.01 8.74 -14.95
C ALA A 24 10.08 9.73 -16.14
N ALA A 25 8.98 9.86 -16.88
CA ALA A 25 8.83 10.80 -17.98
C ALA A 25 7.99 11.98 -17.51
N VAL A 26 8.51 13.20 -17.74
CA VAL A 26 7.80 14.47 -17.61
C VAL A 26 6.45 14.35 -18.30
N GLY A 27 5.37 14.20 -17.53
CA GLY A 27 4.02 13.97 -18.06
C GLY A 27 3.27 12.72 -17.57
N GLY A 28 3.80 11.96 -16.58
CA GLY A 28 3.06 11.02 -15.72
C GLY A 28 1.82 10.36 -16.33
N ARG A 29 2.01 9.31 -17.15
CA ARG A 29 0.90 8.63 -17.82
C ARG A 29 -0.04 8.03 -16.77
N SER A 30 -1.29 8.49 -16.79
CA SER A 30 -2.34 8.06 -15.86
C SER A 30 -3.40 7.27 -16.61
N ARG A 31 -3.77 6.11 -16.07
CA ARG A 31 -4.81 5.25 -16.65
C ARG A 31 -6.14 5.49 -15.95
N ARG A 32 -7.17 5.87 -16.71
CA ARG A 32 -8.54 6.02 -16.20
C ARG A 32 -9.09 4.65 -15.80
N LEU A 33 -9.74 4.57 -14.65
CA LEU A 33 -10.25 3.33 -14.07
C LEU A 33 -11.77 3.23 -14.13
N ALA A 34 -12.46 4.18 -13.50
CA ALA A 34 -13.92 4.17 -13.37
C ALA A 34 -14.44 5.58 -13.03
N GLU A 35 -15.75 5.74 -13.15
CA GLU A 35 -16.47 6.93 -12.68
C GLU A 35 -17.29 6.59 -11.42
N GLY A 36 -17.51 7.59 -10.56
CA GLY A 36 -18.26 7.47 -9.31
C GLY A 36 -17.43 7.71 -8.05
N ASN A 37 -18.09 8.04 -6.94
CA ASN A 37 -17.41 8.36 -5.67
C ASN A 37 -16.61 7.15 -5.10
N VAL A 38 -17.05 5.93 -5.42
CA VAL A 38 -16.45 4.69 -4.91
C VAL A 38 -15.81 3.92 -6.05
N LEU A 39 -14.53 3.58 -5.90
CA LEU A 39 -13.82 2.66 -6.77
C LEU A 39 -13.75 1.27 -6.12
N LEU A 40 -14.36 0.29 -6.80
CA LEU A 40 -14.31 -1.11 -6.39
C LEU A 40 -13.13 -1.82 -7.06
N LEU A 41 -12.15 -2.20 -6.25
CA LEU A 41 -11.02 -3.05 -6.67
C LEU A 41 -11.34 -4.49 -6.29
N ARG A 42 -11.26 -5.42 -7.25
CA ARG A 42 -11.55 -6.85 -7.05
C ARG A 42 -10.32 -7.69 -7.35
N ARG A 43 -10.09 -8.75 -6.57
CA ARG A 43 -8.98 -9.70 -6.74
C ARG A 43 -7.62 -8.99 -6.82
N LEU A 44 -7.35 -8.16 -5.80
CA LEU A 44 -6.13 -7.37 -5.69
C LEU A 44 -4.88 -8.25 -5.76
N ARG A 45 -3.87 -7.78 -6.48
CA ARG A 45 -2.53 -8.36 -6.56
C ARG A 45 -1.49 -7.36 -6.11
N TYR A 46 -0.27 -7.82 -5.86
CA TYR A 46 0.84 -6.95 -5.46
C TYR A 46 1.08 -5.81 -6.46
N GLU A 47 0.90 -6.10 -7.75
CA GLU A 47 1.05 -5.14 -8.85
C GLU A 47 0.04 -3.99 -8.83
N ASP A 48 -1.13 -4.18 -8.20
CA ASP A 48 -2.15 -3.14 -8.04
C ASP A 48 -1.73 -2.07 -7.02
N SER A 49 -0.64 -2.26 -6.29
CA SER A 49 -0.11 -1.24 -5.39
C SER A 49 0.37 -0.02 -6.19
N GLY A 50 -0.14 1.17 -5.88
CA GLY A 50 0.16 2.37 -6.65
C GLY A 50 -0.51 3.62 -6.11
N ARG A 51 -0.35 4.74 -6.83
CA ARG A 51 -1.01 6.00 -6.50
C ARG A 51 -2.30 6.11 -7.29
N TYR A 52 -3.42 6.14 -6.57
CA TYR A 52 -4.76 6.31 -7.09
C TYR A 52 -5.23 7.73 -6.80
N SER A 53 -5.77 8.40 -7.80
CA SER A 53 -6.28 9.76 -7.66
C SER A 53 -7.70 9.83 -8.17
N CYS A 54 -8.55 10.57 -7.46
CA CYS A 54 -9.88 10.93 -7.93
C CYS A 54 -9.92 12.42 -8.29
N SER A 55 -10.69 12.74 -9.32
CA SER A 55 -10.86 14.11 -9.83
C SER A 55 -12.32 14.42 -10.13
N VAL A 56 -12.67 15.70 -10.05
CA VAL A 56 -13.98 16.25 -10.40
C VAL A 56 -13.77 17.36 -11.41
N GLY A 57 -14.43 17.28 -12.57
CA GLY A 57 -14.27 18.28 -13.63
C GLY A 57 -12.80 18.49 -14.05
N GLY A 58 -12.00 17.42 -14.05
CA GLY A 58 -10.57 17.45 -14.35
C GLY A 58 -9.66 17.94 -13.21
N ARG A 59 -10.22 18.43 -12.09
CA ARG A 59 -9.43 18.88 -10.94
C ARG A 59 -9.20 17.72 -9.97
N PRO A 60 -7.94 17.39 -9.61
CA PRO A 60 -7.66 16.34 -8.64
C PRO A 60 -8.17 16.76 -7.26
N LEU A 61 -8.93 15.87 -6.63
CA LEU A 61 -9.51 16.10 -5.31
C LEU A 61 -8.71 15.37 -4.23
N ARG A 62 -8.47 14.07 -4.43
CA ARG A 62 -7.76 13.22 -3.45
C ARG A 62 -6.81 12.30 -4.17
N SER A 63 -5.65 12.08 -3.56
CA SER A 63 -4.67 11.09 -3.99
C SER A 63 -4.36 10.16 -2.82
N LEU A 64 -4.36 8.85 -3.10
CA LEU A 64 -4.24 7.76 -2.14
C LEU A 64 -3.14 6.82 -2.63
N ARG A 65 -2.26 6.39 -1.72
CA ARG A 65 -1.30 5.33 -2.01
C ARG A 65 -1.87 4.02 -1.52
N LEU A 66 -2.24 3.13 -2.44
CA LEU A 66 -2.65 1.78 -2.13
C LEU A 66 -1.41 0.89 -2.03
N LEU A 67 -1.30 0.17 -0.92
CA LEU A 67 -0.32 -0.88 -0.71
C LEU A 67 -1.06 -2.20 -0.53
N VAL A 68 -0.88 -3.12 -1.47
CA VAL A 68 -1.41 -4.47 -1.44
C VAL A 68 -0.25 -5.38 -1.04
N GLU A 69 -0.33 -5.91 0.17
CA GLU A 69 0.68 -6.80 0.73
C GLU A 69 0.03 -7.96 1.47
N GLU A 70 0.75 -9.06 1.57
CA GLU A 70 0.40 -10.16 2.45
C GLU A 70 0.81 -9.84 3.89
N PRO A 71 -0.04 -10.16 4.89
CA PRO A 71 0.32 -10.00 6.28
C PRO A 71 1.62 -10.75 6.62
N PRO A 72 2.53 -10.15 7.40
CA PRO A 72 3.76 -10.82 7.79
C PRO A 72 3.45 -12.04 8.66
N GLU A 73 4.31 -13.04 8.58
CA GLU A 73 4.25 -14.19 9.46
C GLU A 73 4.40 -13.76 10.93
N THR A 74 3.65 -14.40 11.83
CA THR A 74 3.85 -14.19 13.28
C THR A 74 5.27 -14.66 13.66
N PRO A 75 6.13 -13.76 14.19
CA PRO A 75 7.50 -14.11 14.46
C PRO A 75 7.59 -15.10 15.63
N ARG A 76 8.36 -16.17 15.43
CA ARG A 76 8.74 -17.09 16.50
C ARG A 76 10.11 -16.68 17.02
N VAL A 77 10.09 -15.80 18.02
CA VAL A 77 11.32 -15.28 18.62
C VAL A 77 11.92 -16.32 19.56
N SER A 78 13.19 -16.64 19.34
CA SER A 78 14.02 -17.42 20.26
C SER A 78 15.14 -16.54 20.78
N CYS A 79 15.21 -16.43 22.12
CA CYS A 79 16.28 -15.72 22.79
C CYS A 79 17.18 -16.70 23.53
N TYR A 80 18.49 -16.57 23.37
CA TYR A 80 19.45 -17.41 24.06
C TYR A 80 20.75 -16.65 24.32
N ARG A 81 21.51 -17.16 25.28
CA ARG A 81 22.84 -16.64 25.63
C ARG A 81 23.84 -17.78 25.57
N ARG A 82 24.88 -17.63 24.74
CA ARG A 82 25.88 -18.69 24.52
C ARG A 82 26.77 -18.96 25.73
N SER A 83 27.12 -17.91 26.49
CA SER A 83 27.94 -17.98 27.71
C SER A 83 27.65 -16.76 28.61
N HIS A 84 28.06 -16.82 29.88
CA HIS A 84 27.72 -15.78 30.87
C HIS A 84 28.28 -14.39 30.55
N ASP A 85 29.38 -14.32 29.80
CA ASP A 85 30.08 -13.10 29.37
C ASP A 85 29.55 -12.51 28.04
N LYS A 86 28.50 -13.10 27.46
CA LYS A 86 27.91 -12.65 26.20
C LYS A 86 26.52 -12.07 26.39
N ASP A 87 26.16 -11.17 25.49
CA ASP A 87 24.82 -10.60 25.43
C ASP A 87 23.77 -11.66 25.05
N ILE A 88 22.51 -11.37 25.39
CA ILE A 88 21.36 -12.18 24.98
C ILE A 88 21.08 -11.87 23.51
N LEU A 89 21.12 -12.91 22.66
CA LEU A 89 20.71 -12.81 21.27
C LEU A 89 19.27 -13.27 21.13
N CYS A 90 18.42 -12.42 20.57
CA CYS A 90 17.06 -12.77 20.16
C CYS A 90 17.01 -12.79 18.63
N GLU A 91 16.59 -13.91 18.06
CA GLU A 91 16.45 -14.08 16.62
C GLU A 91 15.10 -14.70 16.28
N TRP A 92 14.64 -14.49 15.05
CA TRP A 92 13.46 -15.15 14.51
C TRP A 92 13.73 -15.54 13.05
N PRO A 93 13.81 -16.83 12.72
CA PRO A 93 13.98 -17.26 11.34
C PRO A 93 12.68 -17.05 10.56
N GLN A 94 12.77 -16.45 9.36
CA GLN A 94 11.63 -16.29 8.45
C GLN A 94 11.48 -17.53 7.58
N ARG A 95 10.27 -18.09 7.46
CA ARG A 95 10.03 -19.26 6.60
C ARG A 95 9.92 -18.89 5.11
N ALA A 96 9.48 -17.68 4.84
CA ALA A 96 9.38 -17.13 3.50
C ALA A 96 10.03 -15.74 3.45
N LYS A 97 10.50 -15.36 2.27
CA LYS A 97 10.99 -14.00 2.05
C LYS A 97 9.83 -13.02 2.25
N PRO A 98 9.98 -11.98 3.10
CA PRO A 98 8.92 -11.01 3.33
C PRO A 98 8.57 -10.23 2.05
N SER A 99 7.37 -9.67 2.02
CA SER A 99 6.93 -8.83 0.90
C SER A 99 7.85 -7.60 0.75
N PRO A 100 8.00 -7.02 -0.45
CA PRO A 100 8.93 -5.93 -0.69
C PRO A 100 8.76 -4.68 0.20
N GLY A 101 7.55 -4.40 0.72
CA GLY A 101 7.32 -3.28 1.64
C GLY A 101 7.19 -3.67 3.11
N THR A 102 7.42 -4.95 3.47
CA THR A 102 7.53 -5.36 4.88
C THR A 102 8.67 -4.60 5.55
N ARG A 103 8.38 -3.90 6.65
CA ARG A 103 9.37 -3.23 7.52
C ARG A 103 9.38 -3.87 8.90
N ALA A 104 10.57 -4.25 9.36
CA ALA A 104 10.76 -4.64 10.76
C ALA A 104 10.98 -3.37 11.59
N MET A 105 10.21 -3.22 12.67
CA MET A 105 10.42 -2.16 13.67
C MET A 105 10.71 -2.81 15.01
N LEU A 106 11.85 -2.45 15.61
CA LEU A 106 12.15 -2.78 17.00
C LEU A 106 11.56 -1.67 17.87
N TRP A 107 10.61 -2.03 18.73
CA TRP A 107 10.09 -1.11 19.73
C TRP A 107 11.04 -1.17 20.93
N VAL A 108 11.62 -0.02 21.28
CA VAL A 108 12.51 0.16 22.44
C VAL A 108 11.77 0.94 23.52
#